data_AF-A0A1B6VZU2-F1
#
_entry.id   AF-A0A1B6VZU2-F1
#
_cell.length_a   1.000
_cell.length_b   1.000
_cell.length_c   1.000
_cell.angle_alpha   90.00
_cell.angle_beta   90.00
_cell.angle_gamma   90.00
#
_symmetry.space_group_name_H-M   'P 1'
#
loop_
_entity.id
_entity.type
_entity.pdbx_description
1 polymer ?
#
loop_
_entity_poly.entity_id
_entity_poly.type
_entity_poly.pdbx_seq_one_letter_code
_entity_poly.pdbx_strand_id
1 'polypeptide(L)'
;MQHFYEFAIQPYLEKISPKHIIEIGAERGLNTTKILTYCENHDCRLTSIDPFPLFDFNSLKEKYGNKFNMVSDLSLNALPQIDPCDITMIDGDHNWYTVFNELKTIEKINLLNNHPFPIIFFHDIGWPYARRDMYYNPENIPLEFQQPHKKQGIIPNQNELSNDSQLGLNHDVANAIHEGGEKNGVLTAVEDFIKKSELNLALYLIHGQHGFGILFEKNEFNNSLFDLLDIQSNAAKLAEYGRINYMVKYTNLYSEKENKKSWWKKIF
;
A
#
# COMPACT_ATOMS: atom_id res chain seq x y z
N MET A 1 -0.87 4.52 -0.32
CA MET A 1 -0.51 4.99 -1.67
C MET A 1 -0.72 6.49 -1.93
N GLN A 2 -1.90 7.07 -1.62
CA GLN A 2 -2.31 8.43 -2.01
C GLN A 2 -1.30 9.58 -1.77
N HIS A 3 -0.45 9.45 -0.75
CA HIS A 3 0.52 10.45 -0.34
C HIS A 3 1.70 10.56 -1.31
N PHE A 4 1.97 9.50 -2.06
CA PHE A 4 3.02 9.42 -3.07
C PHE A 4 2.54 9.86 -4.45
N TYR A 5 1.23 10.10 -4.63
CA TYR A 5 0.64 10.29 -5.96
C TYR A 5 1.30 11.43 -6.75
N GLU A 6 1.38 12.62 -6.16
CA GLU A 6 1.80 13.85 -6.87
C GLU A 6 3.26 13.81 -7.35
N PHE A 7 4.15 13.11 -6.64
CA PHE A 7 5.59 13.16 -6.91
C PHE A 7 6.19 11.82 -7.34
N ALA A 8 5.54 10.69 -7.04
CA ALA A 8 6.09 9.36 -7.34
C ALA A 8 5.20 8.52 -8.27
N ILE A 9 3.96 8.93 -8.55
CA ILE A 9 3.05 8.18 -9.42
C ILE A 9 2.68 9.02 -10.64
N GLN A 10 1.99 10.15 -10.46
CA GLN A 10 1.48 10.98 -11.56
C GLN A 10 2.57 11.37 -12.58
N PRO A 11 3.77 11.84 -12.19
CA PRO A 11 4.80 12.21 -13.16
C PRO A 11 5.24 11.05 -14.05
N TYR A 12 5.09 9.81 -13.57
CA TYR A 12 5.45 8.61 -14.31
C TYR A 12 4.27 8.03 -15.09
N LEU A 13 3.02 8.25 -14.68
CA LEU A 13 1.86 7.96 -15.54
C LEU A 13 1.98 8.71 -16.87
N GLU A 14 2.36 9.99 -16.85
CA GLU A 14 2.58 10.79 -18.07
C GLU A 14 3.65 10.19 -18.99
N LYS A 15 4.77 9.70 -18.41
CA LYS A 15 5.87 9.09 -19.17
C LYS A 15 5.53 7.70 -19.71
N ILE A 16 4.80 6.90 -18.92
CA ILE A 16 4.43 5.52 -19.26
C ILE A 16 3.26 5.50 -20.24
N SER A 17 2.32 6.44 -20.10
CA SER A 17 1.05 6.48 -20.84
C SER A 17 0.30 5.14 -20.77
N PRO A 18 -0.01 4.63 -19.56
CA PRO A 18 -0.65 3.32 -19.39
C PRO A 18 -2.06 3.33 -19.99
N LYS A 19 -2.46 2.21 -20.61
CA LYS A 19 -3.83 1.99 -21.08
C LYS A 19 -4.71 1.38 -20.00
N HIS A 20 -4.12 0.56 -19.14
CA HIS A 20 -4.84 -0.08 -18.04
C HIS A 20 -4.04 -0.03 -16.74
N ILE A 21 -4.64 0.55 -15.72
CA ILE A 21 -4.13 0.59 -14.35
C ILE A 21 -5.02 -0.30 -13.49
N ILE A 22 -4.39 -1.14 -12.66
CA ILE A 22 -5.06 -1.87 -11.57
C ILE A 22 -4.68 -1.24 -10.24
N GLU A 23 -5.67 -0.98 -9.39
CA GLU A 23 -5.49 -0.57 -7.99
C GLU A 23 -6.06 -1.66 -7.08
N ILE A 24 -5.27 -2.14 -6.12
CA ILE A 24 -5.70 -3.07 -5.07
C ILE A 24 -5.65 -2.31 -3.74
N GLY A 25 -6.78 -2.27 -3.04
CA GLY A 25 -6.96 -1.47 -1.83
C GLY A 25 -7.38 -0.05 -2.17
N ALA A 26 -8.69 0.15 -2.33
CA ALA A 26 -9.27 1.45 -2.64
C ALA A 26 -9.60 2.25 -1.38
N GLU A 27 -9.94 1.55 -0.29
CA GLU A 27 -10.36 2.09 1.01
C GLU A 27 -11.39 3.22 0.84
N ARG A 28 -10.98 4.49 1.00
CA ARG A 28 -11.84 5.69 0.89
C ARG A 28 -11.92 6.29 -0.51
N GLY A 29 -11.29 5.67 -1.51
CA GLY A 29 -11.32 6.12 -2.91
C GLY A 29 -10.46 7.36 -3.20
N LEU A 30 -9.57 7.75 -2.29
CA LEU A 30 -8.76 8.97 -2.42
C LEU A 30 -7.72 8.82 -3.54
N ASN A 31 -7.05 7.67 -3.62
CA ASN A 31 -6.11 7.38 -4.70
C ASN A 31 -6.86 7.06 -6.01
N THR A 32 -7.94 6.28 -5.93
CA THR A 32 -8.87 5.99 -7.03
C THR A 32 -9.30 7.25 -7.78
N THR A 33 -9.76 8.27 -7.04
CA THR A 33 -10.21 9.54 -7.63
C THR A 33 -9.10 10.26 -8.37
N LYS A 34 -7.88 10.28 -7.81
CA LYS A 34 -6.73 10.93 -8.45
C LYS A 34 -6.35 10.23 -9.77
N ILE A 35 -6.31 8.90 -9.78
CA ILE A 35 -6.04 8.13 -11.00
C ILE A 35 -7.15 8.37 -12.04
N LEU A 36 -8.42 8.41 -11.64
CA LEU A 36 -9.51 8.68 -12.56
C LEU A 36 -9.45 10.08 -13.18
N THR A 37 -8.99 11.09 -12.44
CA THR A 37 -8.69 12.41 -13.00
C THR A 37 -7.60 12.34 -14.08
N TYR A 38 -6.57 11.51 -13.90
CA TYR A 38 -5.60 11.25 -14.98
C TYR A 38 -6.27 10.55 -16.18
N CYS A 39 -7.04 9.48 -15.93
CA CYS A 39 -7.74 8.71 -16.97
C CYS A 39 -8.73 9.55 -17.79
N GLU A 40 -9.34 10.58 -17.20
CA GLU A 40 -10.32 11.45 -17.87
C GLU A 40 -9.79 12.03 -19.19
N ASN A 41 -8.52 12.43 -19.21
CA ASN A 41 -7.89 13.09 -20.35
C ASN A 41 -6.96 12.19 -21.18
N HIS A 42 -6.86 10.91 -20.84
CA HIS A 42 -5.93 9.95 -21.46
C HIS A 42 -6.67 8.71 -21.97
N ASP A 43 -6.08 7.96 -22.91
CA ASP A 43 -6.58 6.64 -23.31
C ASP A 43 -6.23 5.57 -22.26
N CYS A 44 -6.74 5.77 -21.05
CA CYS A 44 -6.47 4.97 -19.87
C CYS A 44 -7.78 4.62 -19.17
N ARG A 45 -7.83 3.42 -18.60
CA ARG A 45 -8.88 2.96 -17.68
C ARG A 45 -8.30 2.45 -16.37
N LEU A 46 -9.08 2.58 -15.31
CA LEU A 46 -8.78 2.07 -13.98
C LEU A 46 -9.71 0.90 -13.64
N THR A 47 -9.13 -0.22 -13.20
CA THR A 47 -9.84 -1.25 -12.45
C THR A 47 -9.40 -1.17 -10.99
N SER A 48 -10.31 -0.84 -10.08
CA SER A 48 -10.05 -0.80 -8.64
C SER A 48 -10.68 -2.01 -7.96
N ILE A 49 -9.92 -2.66 -7.09
CA ILE A 49 -10.28 -3.90 -6.40
C ILE A 49 -10.23 -3.66 -4.90
N ASP A 50 -11.38 -3.81 -4.24
CA ASP A 50 -11.50 -3.68 -2.80
C ASP A 50 -12.74 -4.46 -2.33
N PRO A 51 -12.64 -5.39 -1.36
CA PRO A 51 -13.80 -6.13 -0.89
C PRO A 51 -14.81 -5.26 -0.13
N PHE A 52 -14.39 -4.15 0.48
CA PHE A 52 -15.21 -3.30 1.35
C PHE A 52 -14.93 -1.80 1.12
N PRO A 53 -15.16 -1.25 -0.08
CA PRO A 53 -14.89 0.16 -0.38
C PRO A 53 -15.76 1.08 0.48
N LEU A 54 -15.16 2.13 1.03
CA LEU A 54 -15.78 3.10 1.95
C LEU A 54 -16.15 4.43 1.26
N PHE A 55 -16.49 4.37 -0.03
CA PHE A 55 -16.87 5.53 -0.84
C PHE A 55 -17.96 5.16 -1.84
N ASP A 56 -18.67 6.17 -2.34
CA ASP A 56 -19.70 6.00 -3.37
C ASP A 56 -19.06 5.82 -4.76
N PHE A 57 -18.67 4.59 -5.07
CA PHE A 57 -18.13 4.25 -6.38
C PHE A 57 -19.17 4.27 -7.50
N ASN A 58 -20.49 4.29 -7.21
CA ASN A 58 -21.52 4.38 -8.25
C ASN A 58 -21.52 5.78 -8.88
N SER A 59 -21.39 6.83 -8.07
CA SER A 59 -21.18 8.20 -8.57
C SER A 59 -19.94 8.31 -9.47
N LEU A 60 -18.86 7.58 -9.14
CA LEU A 60 -17.66 7.53 -10.00
C LEU A 60 -17.91 6.75 -11.29
N LYS A 61 -18.64 5.63 -11.24
CA LYS A 61 -19.03 4.87 -12.44
C LYS A 61 -19.89 5.71 -13.38
N GLU A 62 -20.85 6.46 -12.85
CA GLU A 62 -21.68 7.38 -13.63
C GLU A 62 -20.85 8.49 -14.29
N LYS A 63 -19.89 9.06 -13.55
CA LYS A 63 -19.03 10.14 -14.06
C LYS A 63 -18.02 9.65 -15.11
N TYR A 64 -17.33 8.55 -14.86
CA TYR A 64 -16.19 8.11 -15.67
C TYR A 64 -16.54 7.02 -16.69
N GLY A 65 -17.73 6.42 -16.60
CA GLY A 65 -18.22 5.44 -17.56
C GLY A 65 -17.26 4.27 -17.74
N ASN A 66 -16.91 3.98 -19.00
CA ASN A 66 -16.03 2.88 -19.37
C ASN A 66 -14.57 3.03 -18.90
N LYS A 67 -14.17 4.19 -18.39
CA LYS A 67 -12.83 4.42 -17.83
C LYS A 67 -12.68 3.88 -16.40
N PHE A 68 -13.77 3.50 -15.73
CA PHE A 68 -13.74 3.01 -14.37
C PHE A 68 -14.47 1.68 -14.22
N ASN A 69 -13.77 0.70 -13.66
CA ASN A 69 -14.36 -0.54 -13.18
C ASN A 69 -14.04 -0.70 -11.69
N MET A 70 -15.07 -1.02 -10.89
CA MET A 70 -14.92 -1.36 -9.47
C MET A 70 -15.27 -2.83 -9.30
N VAL A 71 -14.35 -3.61 -8.73
CA VAL A 71 -14.53 -5.02 -8.39
C VAL A 71 -14.55 -5.15 -6.87
N SER A 72 -15.74 -5.44 -6.32
CA SER A 72 -15.93 -5.61 -4.87
C SER A 72 -15.72 -7.05 -4.44
N ASP A 73 -14.46 -7.48 -4.42
CA ASP A 73 -14.04 -8.83 -4.04
C ASP A 73 -12.60 -8.81 -3.49
N LEU A 74 -12.15 -9.92 -2.92
CA LEU A 74 -10.75 -10.14 -2.58
C LEU A 74 -9.90 -10.14 -3.86
N SER A 75 -8.72 -9.54 -3.79
CA SER A 75 -7.78 -9.44 -4.91
C SER A 75 -7.43 -10.79 -5.52
N LEU A 76 -7.24 -11.83 -4.68
CA LEU A 76 -6.92 -13.19 -5.14
C LEU A 76 -8.06 -13.85 -5.93
N ASN A 77 -9.32 -13.42 -5.73
CA ASN A 77 -10.46 -13.86 -6.52
C ASN A 77 -10.63 -13.03 -7.79
N ALA A 78 -10.43 -11.72 -7.66
CA ALA A 78 -10.67 -10.75 -8.72
C ALA A 78 -9.59 -10.80 -9.83
N LEU A 79 -8.31 -10.81 -9.45
CA LEU A 79 -7.19 -10.70 -10.39
C LEU A 79 -7.27 -11.73 -11.54
N PRO A 80 -7.52 -13.03 -11.32
CA PRO A 80 -7.62 -14.01 -12.41
C PRO A 80 -8.65 -13.70 -13.51
N GLN A 81 -9.61 -12.82 -13.25
CA GLN A 81 -10.69 -12.45 -14.17
C GLN A 81 -10.47 -11.08 -14.85
N ILE A 82 -9.36 -10.41 -14.57
CA ILE A 82 -9.06 -9.06 -15.06
C ILE A 82 -8.04 -9.13 -16.19
N ASP A 83 -8.21 -8.28 -17.19
CA ASP A 83 -7.27 -8.14 -18.31
C ASP A 83 -5.86 -7.76 -17.83
N PRO A 84 -4.81 -8.09 -18.59
CA PRO A 84 -3.47 -7.59 -18.31
C PRO A 84 -3.43 -6.06 -18.22
N CYS A 85 -2.47 -5.55 -17.46
CA CYS A 85 -2.31 -4.11 -17.20
C CYS A 85 -0.88 -3.63 -17.43
N ASP A 86 -0.72 -2.31 -17.54
CA ASP A 86 0.59 -1.65 -17.69
C ASP A 86 1.16 -1.26 -16.31
N ILE A 87 0.27 -0.95 -15.37
CA ILE A 87 0.61 -0.54 -14.01
C ILE A 87 -0.31 -1.25 -13.01
N THR A 88 0.27 -1.71 -11.91
CA THR A 88 -0.48 -2.17 -10.74
C THR A 88 -0.07 -1.38 -9.49
N MET A 89 -1.03 -0.99 -8.67
CA MET A 89 -0.81 -0.39 -7.35
C MET A 89 -1.31 -1.34 -6.28
N ILE A 90 -0.43 -1.77 -5.37
CA ILE A 90 -0.74 -2.72 -4.30
C ILE A 90 -0.67 -2.00 -2.95
N ASP A 91 -1.84 -1.79 -2.35
CA ASP A 91 -2.06 -1.13 -1.05
C ASP A 91 -3.29 -1.73 -0.33
N GLY A 92 -3.46 -3.05 -0.45
CA GLY A 92 -4.57 -3.80 0.15
C GLY A 92 -4.17 -4.44 1.48
N ASP A 93 -4.20 -5.77 1.53
CA ASP A 93 -3.77 -6.51 2.71
C ASP A 93 -2.26 -6.39 2.95
N HIS A 94 -1.86 -6.34 4.22
CA HIS A 94 -0.45 -6.25 4.61
C HIS A 94 0.09 -7.58 5.14
N ASN A 95 -0.15 -8.67 4.40
CA ASN A 95 0.40 -9.99 4.73
C ASN A 95 1.12 -10.64 3.55
N TRP A 96 2.06 -11.52 3.88
CA TRP A 96 2.90 -12.16 2.88
C TRP A 96 2.10 -12.99 1.87
N TYR A 97 1.11 -13.77 2.34
CA TYR A 97 0.36 -14.69 1.49
C TYR A 97 -0.41 -13.96 0.40
N THR A 98 -1.14 -12.91 0.76
CA THR A 98 -1.91 -12.12 -0.20
C THR A 98 -0.98 -11.49 -1.23
N VAL A 99 0.00 -10.69 -0.80
CA VAL A 99 0.89 -9.95 -1.71
C VAL A 99 1.70 -10.88 -2.61
N PHE A 100 2.22 -11.98 -2.09
CA PHE A 100 2.98 -12.95 -2.89
C PHE A 100 2.11 -13.54 -4.01
N ASN A 101 0.87 -13.93 -3.70
CA ASN A 101 -0.02 -14.55 -4.68
C ASN A 101 -0.65 -13.54 -5.64
N GLU A 102 -0.85 -12.28 -5.24
CA GLU A 102 -1.19 -11.19 -6.15
C GLU A 102 -0.12 -11.04 -7.23
N LEU A 103 1.15 -10.95 -6.83
CA LEU A 103 2.27 -10.81 -7.76
C LEU A 103 2.41 -12.00 -8.71
N LYS A 104 2.27 -13.23 -8.20
CA LYS A 104 2.25 -14.44 -9.06
C LYS A 104 1.09 -14.41 -10.06
N THR A 105 -0.06 -13.89 -9.66
CA THR A 105 -1.24 -13.81 -10.53
C THR A 105 -1.07 -12.74 -11.60
N ILE A 106 -0.58 -11.56 -11.22
CA ILE A 106 -0.26 -10.45 -12.14
C ILE A 106 0.78 -10.89 -13.18
N GLU A 107 1.89 -11.49 -12.75
CA GLU A 107 2.91 -12.06 -13.66
C GLU A 107 2.28 -13.05 -14.65
N LYS A 108 1.48 -14.00 -14.14
CA LYS A 108 0.84 -15.03 -14.95
C LYS A 108 -0.11 -14.44 -16.00
N ILE A 109 -0.98 -13.51 -15.61
CA ILE A 109 -1.98 -12.91 -16.52
C ILE A 109 -1.28 -12.13 -17.63
N ASN A 110 -0.29 -11.31 -17.28
CA ASN A 110 0.44 -10.53 -18.27
C ASN A 110 1.17 -11.45 -19.25
N LEU A 111 1.91 -12.46 -18.77
CA LEU A 111 2.63 -13.39 -19.63
C LEU A 111 1.71 -14.22 -20.54
N LEU A 112 0.60 -14.75 -20.01
CA LEU A 112 -0.35 -15.55 -20.81
C LEU A 112 -1.00 -14.76 -21.94
N ASN A 113 -1.08 -13.43 -21.81
CA ASN A 113 -1.65 -12.54 -22.81
C ASN A 113 -0.60 -11.84 -23.70
N ASN A 114 0.67 -12.30 -23.67
CA ASN A 114 1.79 -11.64 -24.35
C ASN A 114 1.91 -10.14 -24.03
N HIS A 115 1.56 -9.78 -22.79
CA HIS A 115 1.66 -8.42 -22.28
C HIS A 115 2.93 -8.30 -21.42
N PRO A 116 3.72 -7.23 -21.55
CA PRO A 116 4.87 -6.99 -20.67
C PRO A 116 4.48 -7.01 -19.19
N PHE A 117 5.39 -7.42 -18.32
CA PHE A 117 5.20 -7.33 -16.87
C PHE A 117 4.96 -5.85 -16.48
N PRO A 118 3.93 -5.56 -15.66
CA PRO A 118 3.58 -4.18 -15.36
C PRO A 118 4.62 -3.53 -14.45
N ILE A 119 4.66 -2.19 -14.46
CA ILE A 119 5.30 -1.45 -13.38
C ILE A 119 4.39 -1.55 -12.15
N ILE A 120 4.93 -2.06 -11.05
CA ILE A 120 4.18 -2.23 -9.80
C ILE A 120 4.64 -1.20 -8.78
N PHE A 121 3.69 -0.45 -8.25
CA PHE A 121 3.87 0.42 -7.09
C PHE A 121 3.34 -0.26 -5.84
N PHE A 122 4.10 -0.20 -4.75
CA PHE A 122 3.71 -0.75 -3.45
C PHE A 122 3.66 0.33 -2.39
N HIS A 123 2.78 0.11 -1.42
CA HIS A 123 2.87 0.75 -0.12
C HIS A 123 3.25 -0.28 0.95
N ASP A 124 3.56 0.18 2.16
CA ASP A 124 3.87 -0.67 3.32
C ASP A 124 5.08 -1.62 3.14
N ILE A 125 6.01 -1.26 2.25
CA ILE A 125 7.33 -1.91 2.13
C ILE A 125 8.34 -1.44 3.19
N GLY A 126 7.91 -0.53 4.07
CA GLY A 126 8.61 -0.07 5.27
C GLY A 126 7.88 -0.48 6.55
N TRP A 127 8.35 0.03 7.69
CA TRP A 127 7.77 -0.31 9.00
C TRP A 127 6.32 0.22 9.13
N PRO A 128 5.38 -0.54 9.74
CA PRO A 128 5.61 -1.80 10.46
C PRO A 128 5.49 -3.08 9.63
N TYR A 129 4.89 -3.03 8.45
CA TYR A 129 4.43 -4.23 7.75
C TYR A 129 5.39 -4.79 6.70
N ALA A 130 6.51 -4.12 6.43
CA ALA A 130 7.56 -4.68 5.58
C ALA A 130 7.95 -6.11 5.99
N ARG A 131 8.03 -6.33 7.30
CA ARG A 131 8.51 -7.57 7.93
C ARG A 131 7.51 -8.16 8.92
N ARG A 132 6.25 -7.73 8.90
CA ARG A 132 5.21 -8.23 9.82
C ARG A 132 3.87 -8.32 9.10
N ASP A 133 3.22 -9.47 9.19
CA ASP A 133 1.87 -9.67 8.67
C ASP A 133 0.83 -8.97 9.54
N MET A 134 -0.18 -8.42 8.87
CA MET A 134 -1.44 -7.99 9.45
C MET A 134 -2.62 -8.63 8.72
N TYR A 135 -3.64 -9.00 9.49
CA TYR A 135 -4.86 -9.62 9.00
C TYR A 135 -6.09 -8.81 9.42
N TYR A 136 -6.87 -8.35 8.43
CA TYR A 136 -8.23 -7.87 8.67
C TYR A 136 -9.17 -9.02 9.02
N ASN A 137 -9.10 -10.11 8.24
CA ASN A 137 -9.75 -11.38 8.51
C ASN A 137 -8.77 -12.55 8.28
N PRO A 138 -8.22 -13.16 9.34
CA PRO A 138 -7.30 -14.30 9.23
C PRO A 138 -7.90 -15.50 8.47
N GLU A 139 -9.23 -15.67 8.49
CA GLU A 139 -9.90 -16.80 7.82
C GLU A 139 -9.79 -16.76 6.30
N ASN A 140 -9.43 -15.61 5.72
CA ASN A 140 -9.16 -15.49 4.28
C ASN A 140 -7.83 -16.13 3.85
N ILE A 141 -6.97 -16.48 4.82
CA ILE A 141 -5.61 -16.99 4.58
C ILE A 141 -5.57 -18.48 4.96
N PRO A 142 -5.02 -19.38 4.12
CA PRO A 142 -4.86 -20.78 4.49
C PRO A 142 -3.98 -20.91 5.75
N LEU A 143 -4.36 -21.83 6.64
CA LEU A 143 -3.79 -21.94 7.98
C LEU A 143 -2.27 -22.11 7.99
N GLU A 144 -1.71 -22.82 7.00
CA GLU A 144 -0.27 -23.06 6.86
C GLU A 144 0.54 -21.80 6.49
N PHE A 145 -0.12 -20.72 6.06
CA PHE A 145 0.51 -19.44 5.76
C PHE A 145 0.18 -18.35 6.79
N GLN A 146 -0.62 -18.67 7.81
CA GLN A 146 -0.91 -17.74 8.90
C GLN A 146 0.26 -17.71 9.89
N GLN A 147 0.71 -16.51 10.22
CA GLN A 147 1.58 -16.28 11.36
C GLN A 147 0.77 -16.38 12.66
N PRO A 148 1.37 -16.80 13.79
CA PRO A 148 0.77 -16.60 15.11
C PRO A 148 0.47 -15.10 15.30
N HIS A 149 -0.78 -14.75 15.60
CA HIS A 149 -1.24 -13.36 15.59
C HIS A 149 -2.15 -13.03 16.78
N LYS A 150 -2.24 -11.74 17.12
CA LYS A 150 -3.15 -11.19 18.14
C LYS A 150 -3.61 -9.78 17.78
N LYS A 151 -4.77 -9.37 18.28
CA LYS A 151 -5.24 -7.97 18.24
C LYS A 151 -4.57 -7.14 19.32
N GLN A 152 -3.33 -6.74 19.07
CA GLN A 152 -2.50 -5.91 19.96
C GLN A 152 -1.60 -5.01 19.11
N GLY A 153 -1.25 -3.85 19.67
CA GLY A 153 -0.52 -2.82 18.91
C GLY A 153 0.98 -3.11 18.78
N ILE A 154 1.62 -2.42 17.83
CA ILE A 154 3.04 -2.57 17.51
C ILE A 154 3.80 -1.35 18.05
N ILE A 155 4.95 -1.58 18.68
CA ILE A 155 5.81 -0.53 19.24
C ILE A 155 7.16 -0.55 18.50
N PRO A 156 7.70 0.62 18.08
CA PRO A 156 9.01 0.68 17.45
C PRO A 156 10.12 0.02 18.28
N ASN A 157 11.05 -0.67 17.62
CA ASN A 157 12.17 -1.38 18.22
C ASN A 157 11.78 -2.54 19.17
N GLN A 158 10.57 -3.09 19.03
CA GLN A 158 10.14 -4.29 19.74
C GLN A 158 9.78 -5.39 18.72
N ASN A 159 10.27 -6.60 18.94
CA ASN A 159 9.91 -7.75 18.10
C ASN A 159 8.48 -8.21 18.42
N GLU A 160 8.14 -8.29 19.70
CA GLU A 160 6.81 -8.65 20.16
C GLU A 160 5.79 -7.52 20.03
N LEU A 161 4.50 -7.86 20.07
CA LEU A 161 3.42 -6.88 20.22
C LEU A 161 3.42 -6.25 21.61
N SER A 162 2.78 -5.08 21.72
CA SER A 162 2.54 -4.39 22.98
C SER A 162 1.88 -5.31 24.01
N ASN A 163 2.44 -5.34 25.22
CA ASN A 163 1.85 -6.05 26.36
C ASN A 163 0.49 -5.47 26.78
N ASP A 164 0.23 -4.21 26.45
CA ASP A 164 -1.07 -3.55 26.63
C ASP A 164 -1.82 -3.55 25.31
N SER A 165 -3.00 -4.19 25.27
CA SER A 165 -3.84 -4.34 24.08
C SER A 165 -4.45 -3.03 23.57
N GLN A 166 -4.35 -1.94 24.35
CA GLN A 166 -4.85 -0.61 23.96
C GLN A 166 -3.73 0.35 23.53
N LEU A 167 -2.47 -0.09 23.56
CA LEU A 167 -1.31 0.72 23.20
C LEU A 167 -0.59 0.15 21.98
N GLY A 168 0.09 1.04 21.25
CA GLY A 168 0.81 0.70 20.03
C GLY A 168 0.01 1.00 18.77
N LEU A 169 0.71 1.00 17.64
CA LEU A 169 0.12 1.22 16.33
C LEU A 169 -0.75 0.04 15.92
N ASN A 170 -1.91 0.30 15.31
CA ASN A 170 -2.80 -0.71 14.72
C ASN A 170 -3.21 -1.82 15.70
N HIS A 171 -3.57 -1.46 16.93
CA HIS A 171 -3.90 -2.41 18.00
C HIS A 171 -5.27 -3.10 17.83
N ASP A 172 -6.11 -2.58 16.94
CA ASP A 172 -7.47 -3.03 16.64
C ASP A 172 -7.55 -4.13 15.56
N VAL A 173 -6.46 -4.33 14.81
CA VAL A 173 -6.30 -5.39 13.80
C VAL A 173 -5.41 -6.52 14.30
N ALA A 174 -5.51 -7.70 13.66
CA ALA A 174 -4.71 -8.86 14.06
C ALA A 174 -3.30 -8.76 13.46
N ASN A 175 -2.30 -8.54 14.30
CA ASN A 175 -0.90 -8.46 13.89
C ASN A 175 -0.17 -9.76 14.23
N ALA A 176 0.77 -10.18 13.38
CA ALA A 176 1.70 -11.25 13.71
C ALA A 176 2.46 -10.89 15.01
N ILE A 177 2.59 -11.86 15.92
CA ILE A 177 3.17 -11.65 17.26
C ILE A 177 4.61 -11.17 17.16
N HIS A 178 5.36 -11.69 16.17
CA HIS A 178 6.77 -11.38 15.95
C HIS A 178 7.01 -10.69 14.61
N GLU A 179 8.00 -9.78 14.60
CA GLU A 179 8.53 -9.17 13.37
C GLU A 179 9.66 -10.03 12.79
N GLY A 180 9.67 -10.13 11.47
CA GLY A 180 10.62 -10.91 10.69
C GLY A 180 10.30 -12.40 10.65
N GLY A 181 11.19 -13.17 10.03
CA GLY A 181 11.00 -14.60 9.79
C GLY A 181 10.52 -14.91 8.38
N GLU A 182 10.32 -16.20 8.12
CA GLU A 182 9.85 -16.68 6.83
C GLU A 182 8.40 -16.25 6.60
N LYS A 183 8.12 -15.79 5.37
CA LYS A 183 6.75 -15.51 4.93
C LYS A 183 6.01 -14.53 5.83
N ASN A 184 6.67 -13.45 6.23
CA ASN A 184 6.15 -12.47 7.17
C ASN A 184 6.42 -11.04 6.68
N GLY A 185 5.37 -10.33 6.27
CA GLY A 185 5.39 -8.95 5.80
C GLY A 185 5.39 -8.77 4.27
N VAL A 186 5.01 -7.56 3.87
CA VAL A 186 4.84 -7.13 2.47
C VAL A 186 6.17 -7.18 1.72
N LEU A 187 7.23 -6.58 2.26
CA LEU A 187 8.53 -6.57 1.59
C LEU A 187 9.11 -7.99 1.48
N THR A 188 8.90 -8.82 2.49
CA THR A 188 9.27 -10.25 2.43
C THR A 188 8.57 -10.97 1.28
N ALA A 189 7.28 -10.69 1.03
CA ALA A 189 6.55 -11.28 -0.11
C ALA A 189 7.11 -10.82 -1.46
N VAL A 190 7.40 -9.52 -1.61
CA VAL A 190 7.98 -8.98 -2.83
C VAL A 190 9.35 -9.60 -3.11
N GLU A 191 10.22 -9.70 -2.11
CA GLU A 191 11.54 -10.31 -2.25
C GLU A 191 11.47 -11.80 -2.60
N ASP A 192 10.56 -12.55 -1.97
CA ASP A 192 10.36 -13.96 -2.27
C ASP A 192 9.73 -14.19 -3.64
N PHE A 193 8.88 -13.29 -4.11
CA PHE A 193 8.36 -13.29 -5.48
C PHE A 193 9.51 -13.09 -6.48
N ILE A 194 10.37 -12.08 -6.28
CA ILE A 194 11.52 -11.81 -7.15
C ILE A 194 12.45 -13.01 -7.25
N LYS A 195 12.74 -13.69 -6.13
CA LYS A 195 13.59 -14.90 -6.12
C LYS A 195 12.99 -16.08 -6.91
N LYS A 196 11.67 -16.11 -7.09
CA LYS A 196 10.93 -17.20 -7.76
C LYS A 196 10.48 -16.86 -9.18
N SER A 197 10.57 -15.59 -9.59
CA SER A 197 10.26 -15.16 -10.94
C SER A 197 11.41 -15.51 -11.87
N GLU A 198 11.09 -15.91 -13.09
CA GLU A 198 12.09 -16.08 -14.17
C GLU A 198 12.42 -14.74 -14.86
N LEU A 199 11.66 -13.68 -14.54
CA LEU A 199 11.89 -12.34 -15.08
C LEU A 199 13.08 -11.67 -14.39
N ASN A 200 13.82 -10.86 -15.16
CA ASN A 200 14.91 -10.07 -14.60
C ASN A 200 14.35 -8.79 -13.95
N LEU A 201 13.90 -8.89 -12.71
CA LEU A 201 13.22 -7.80 -12.01
C LEU A 201 14.19 -6.85 -11.27
N ALA A 202 13.82 -5.58 -11.18
CA ALA A 202 14.43 -4.57 -10.30
C ALA A 202 13.40 -4.07 -9.29
N LEU A 203 13.79 -4.03 -8.02
CA LEU A 203 13.02 -3.43 -6.93
C LEU A 203 13.77 -2.22 -6.36
N TYR A 204 13.09 -1.08 -6.29
CA TYR A 204 13.57 0.10 -5.60
C TYR A 204 12.67 0.40 -4.40
N LEU A 205 13.31 0.67 -3.27
CA LEU A 205 12.64 0.97 -2.01
C LEU A 205 12.84 2.45 -1.68
N ILE A 206 11.73 3.13 -1.47
CA ILE A 206 11.69 4.53 -1.04
C ILE A 206 11.24 4.55 0.42
N HIS A 207 12.04 5.18 1.27
CA HIS A 207 11.80 5.24 2.71
C HIS A 207 11.02 6.50 3.12
N GLY A 208 10.26 6.37 4.21
CA GLY A 208 9.35 7.40 4.74
C GLY A 208 7.88 7.03 4.46
N GLN A 209 6.96 7.47 5.31
CA GLN A 209 5.51 7.23 5.17
C GLN A 209 5.17 5.74 4.96
N HIS A 210 5.62 4.85 5.86
CA HIS A 210 5.47 3.39 5.74
C HIS A 210 6.13 2.74 4.51
N GLY A 211 6.81 3.52 3.67
CA GLY A 211 7.59 3.05 2.54
C GLY A 211 6.80 2.96 1.24
N PHE A 212 7.51 3.15 0.13
CA PHE A 212 6.97 3.04 -1.21
C PHE A 212 7.91 2.20 -2.09
N GLY A 213 7.37 1.20 -2.78
CA GLY A 213 8.14 0.27 -3.61
C GLY A 213 7.87 0.49 -5.09
N ILE A 214 8.89 0.33 -5.92
CA ILE A 214 8.76 0.31 -7.39
C ILE A 214 9.40 -0.97 -7.90
N LEU A 215 8.61 -1.83 -8.55
CA LEU A 215 9.06 -3.08 -9.15
C LEU A 215 8.77 -3.08 -10.65
N PHE A 216 9.75 -3.49 -11.45
CA PHE A 216 9.58 -3.65 -12.89
C PHE A 216 10.59 -4.63 -13.48
N GLU A 217 10.35 -5.08 -14.70
CA GLU A 217 11.33 -5.82 -15.48
C GLU A 217 12.45 -4.90 -16.00
N LYS A 218 13.70 -5.30 -15.80
CA LYS A 218 14.89 -4.54 -16.23
C LYS A 218 14.99 -4.52 -17.75
N ASN A 219 14.76 -3.35 -18.30
CA ASN A 219 15.12 -2.99 -19.67
C ASN A 219 15.59 -1.53 -19.70
N GLU A 220 16.14 -1.09 -20.83
CA GLU A 220 16.69 0.26 -20.97
C GLU A 220 15.67 1.35 -20.62
N PHE A 221 14.43 1.21 -21.12
CA PHE A 221 13.36 2.16 -20.86
C PHE A 221 13.02 2.26 -19.37
N ASN A 222 12.66 1.14 -18.73
CA ASN A 222 12.24 1.10 -17.32
C ASN A 222 13.36 1.57 -16.37
N ASN A 223 14.62 1.21 -16.65
CA ASN A 223 15.76 1.64 -15.82
C ASN A 223 15.99 3.16 -15.86
N SER A 224 15.64 3.82 -16.97
CA SER A 224 15.82 5.26 -17.14
C SER A 224 14.61 6.09 -16.70
N LEU A 225 13.50 5.42 -16.37
CA LEU A 225 12.20 6.07 -16.20
C LEU A 225 12.14 6.95 -14.95
N PHE A 226 12.68 6.45 -13.83
CA PHE A 226 12.50 7.00 -12.48
C PHE A 226 13.68 7.84 -12.00
N ASP A 227 13.38 9.05 -11.50
CA ASP A 227 14.32 9.82 -10.69
C ASP A 227 14.17 9.41 -9.22
N LEU A 228 14.84 8.33 -8.85
CA LEU A 228 14.73 7.73 -7.52
C LEU A 228 15.23 8.67 -6.41
N LEU A 229 16.20 9.54 -6.72
CA LEU A 229 16.74 10.50 -5.75
C LEU A 229 15.72 11.61 -5.45
N ASP A 230 15.06 12.13 -6.49
CA ASP A 230 13.99 13.11 -6.30
C ASP A 230 12.80 12.50 -5.54
N ILE A 231 12.36 11.29 -5.91
CA ILE A 231 11.28 10.58 -5.20
C ILE A 231 11.64 10.40 -3.72
N GLN A 232 12.84 9.91 -3.42
CA GLN A 232 13.30 9.73 -2.04
C GLN A 232 13.41 11.04 -1.26
N SER A 233 13.86 12.12 -1.92
CA SER A 233 13.94 13.45 -1.32
C SER A 233 12.57 14.00 -0.95
N ASN A 234 11.57 13.82 -1.82
CA ASN A 234 10.20 14.25 -1.56
C ASN A 234 9.51 13.39 -0.48
N ALA A 235 9.74 12.08 -0.49
CA ALA A 235 9.27 11.19 0.58
C ALA A 235 9.85 11.58 1.96
N ALA A 236 11.14 11.93 2.02
CA ALA A 236 11.78 12.38 3.26
C ALA A 236 11.20 13.71 3.78
N LYS A 237 10.99 14.70 2.88
CA LYS A 237 10.33 15.96 3.23
C LYS A 237 8.92 15.73 3.78
N LEU A 238 8.16 14.84 3.16
CA LEU A 238 6.80 14.50 3.58
C LEU A 238 6.79 13.81 4.95
N ALA A 239 7.71 12.87 5.20
CA ALA A 239 7.87 12.23 6.50
C ALA A 239 8.21 13.27 7.60
N GLU A 240 9.15 14.17 7.34
CA GLU A 240 9.56 15.21 8.28
C GLU A 240 8.42 16.20 8.55
N TYR A 241 7.70 16.62 7.52
CA TYR A 241 6.52 17.47 7.67
C TYR A 241 5.43 16.81 8.53
N GLY A 242 5.18 15.52 8.32
CA GLY A 242 4.27 14.74 9.16
C GLY A 242 4.70 14.71 10.63
N ARG A 243 6.00 14.46 10.88
CA ARG A 243 6.60 14.43 12.23
C ARG A 243 6.45 15.79 12.94
N ILE A 244 6.80 16.89 12.28
CA ILE A 244 6.70 18.24 12.84
C ILE A 244 5.24 18.57 13.19
N ASN A 245 4.29 18.30 12.28
CA ASN A 245 2.88 18.55 12.53
C ASN A 245 2.33 17.73 13.70
N TYR A 246 2.77 16.46 13.82
CA TYR A 246 2.42 15.64 14.97
C TYR A 246 2.96 16.24 16.27
N MET A 247 4.21 16.71 16.29
CA MET A 247 4.79 17.36 17.47
C MET A 247 4.04 18.62 17.88
N VAL A 248 3.63 19.46 16.93
CA VAL A 248 2.84 20.67 17.20
C VAL A 248 1.49 20.28 17.83
N LYS A 249 0.78 19.32 17.24
CA LYS A 249 -0.50 18.82 17.79
C LYS A 249 -0.33 18.25 19.20
N TYR A 250 0.71 17.43 19.41
CA TYR A 250 1.03 16.85 20.71
C TYR A 250 1.28 17.93 21.76
N THR A 251 2.08 18.94 21.43
CA THR A 251 2.40 20.06 22.33
C THR A 251 1.15 20.84 22.72
N ASN A 252 0.27 21.13 21.76
CA ASN A 252 -1.00 21.82 22.03
C ASN A 252 -1.90 21.00 22.96
N LEU A 253 -2.09 19.70 22.68
CA LEU A 253 -2.88 18.80 23.51
C LEU A 253 -2.32 18.67 24.94
N TYR A 254 -1.00 18.60 25.06
CA TYR A 254 -0.34 18.54 26.37
C TYR A 254 -0.56 19.83 27.17
N SER A 255 -0.40 20.99 26.53
CA SER A 255 -0.65 22.29 27.16
C SER A 255 -2.11 22.45 27.62
N GLU A 256 -3.07 22.01 26.82
CA GLU A 256 -4.50 22.04 27.20
C GLU A 256 -4.80 21.15 28.40
N LYS A 257 -4.21 19.95 28.47
CA LYS A 257 -4.36 19.04 29.62
C LYS A 257 -3.76 19.61 30.89
N GLU A 258 -2.57 20.21 30.81
CA GLU A 258 -1.92 20.85 31.97
C GLU A 258 -2.70 22.08 32.45
N ASN A 259 -3.23 22.90 31.53
CA ASN A 259 -4.10 24.02 31.88
C ASN A 259 -5.39 23.56 32.58
N LYS A 260 -6.02 22.47 32.11
CA LYS A 260 -7.19 21.88 32.79
C LYS A 260 -6.84 21.35 34.18
N LYS A 261 -5.74 20.61 34.34
CA LYS A 261 -5.27 20.13 35.67
C LYS A 261 -4.97 21.29 36.63
N SER A 262 -4.34 22.35 36.14
CA SER A 262 -4.05 23.57 36.91
C SER A 262 -5.33 24.28 37.35
N TRP A 263 -6.34 24.34 36.49
CA TRP A 263 -7.66 24.89 36.82
C TRP A 263 -8.37 24.09 37.91
N TRP A 264 -8.38 22.77 37.82
CA TRP A 264 -8.96 21.91 38.87
C TRP A 264 -8.26 22.05 40.22
N LYS A 265 -6.94 22.21 40.25
CA LYS A 265 -6.16 22.49 41.48
C LYS A 265 -6.39 23.87 42.10
N LYS A 266 -7.05 24.79 41.39
CA LYS A 266 -7.42 26.12 41.90
C LYS A 266 -8.84 26.17 42.45
N ILE A 267 -9.67 25.19 42.12
CA ILE A 267 -11.10 25.14 42.48
C ILE A 267 -11.36 24.23 43.69
N PHE A 268 -10.44 23.31 43.96
CA PHE A 268 -10.40 22.45 45.15
C PHE A 268 -9.15 22.74 45.96
#